data_AF-A0A3C0BN42-F1
#
_entry.id   AF-A0A3C0BN42-F1
#
_cell.length_a   1.000
_cell.length_b   1.000
_cell.length_c   1.000
_cell.angle_alpha   90.00
_cell.angle_beta   90.00
_cell.angle_gamma   90.00
#
_symmetry.space_group_name_H-M   'P 1'
#
loop_
_entity.id
_entity.type
_entity.pdbx_description
1 polymer ?
#
loop_
_entity_poly.entity_id
_entity_poly.type
_entity_poly.pdbx_seq_one_letter_code
_entity_poly.pdbx_strand_id
1 'polypeptide(L)'
;MACPCWHEPSPEDAEKLYMAACSANLMGCTDSYANIILYRKKYGTQVCYCGGTVLRKYGTLEATEKDISSTRRLYGFPIGAGD
;
A
#
# COMPACT_ATOMS: atom_id res chain seq x y z
N MET A 1 -9.09 -4.78 -13.76
CA MET A 1 -10.02 -3.76 -13.24
C MET A 1 -9.24 -2.51 -12.90
N ALA A 2 -9.69 -1.33 -13.36
CA ALA A 2 -9.05 -0.06 -13.00
C ALA A 2 -9.55 0.36 -11.61
N CYS A 3 -8.65 0.50 -10.63
CA CYS A 3 -8.98 0.92 -9.27
C CYS A 3 -9.16 2.45 -9.23
N PRO A 4 -10.39 2.99 -9.08
CA PRO A 4 -10.65 4.39 -9.42
C PRO A 4 -10.43 5.38 -8.25
N CYS A 5 -10.31 4.91 -7.00
CA CYS A 5 -10.34 5.77 -5.80
C CYS A 5 -9.08 5.66 -4.93
N TRP A 6 -7.94 6.08 -5.49
CA TRP A 6 -6.72 6.23 -4.70
C TRP A 6 -6.88 7.32 -3.64
N HIS A 7 -6.55 7.00 -2.39
CA HIS A 7 -6.56 7.94 -1.28
C HIS A 7 -5.41 7.67 -0.32
N GLU A 8 -5.05 8.68 0.49
CA GLU A 8 -4.11 8.48 1.60
C GLU A 8 -4.77 7.55 2.64
N PRO A 9 -4.10 6.47 3.09
CA PRO A 9 -4.67 5.54 4.06
C PRO A 9 -4.88 6.21 5.42
N SER A 10 -6.06 6.04 6.00
CA SER A 10 -6.45 6.56 7.31
C SER A 10 -6.38 5.47 8.39
N PRO A 11 -6.51 5.81 9.68
CA PRO A 11 -6.70 4.79 10.72
C PRO A 11 -7.89 3.86 10.48
N GLU A 12 -8.96 4.34 9.83
CA GLU A 12 -10.15 3.54 9.49
C GLU A 12 -9.85 2.45 8.44
N ASP A 13 -8.77 2.63 7.68
CA ASP A 13 -8.32 1.66 6.68
C ASP A 13 -7.54 0.49 7.29
N ALA A 14 -7.18 0.57 8.58
CA ALA A 14 -6.43 -0.47 9.29
C ALA A 14 -7.17 -1.81 9.30
N GLU A 15 -8.48 -1.79 9.59
CA GLU A 15 -9.31 -3.00 9.62
C GLU A 15 -9.38 -3.65 8.23
N LYS A 16 -9.59 -2.85 7.18
CA LYS A 16 -9.66 -3.35 5.81
C LYS A 16 -8.33 -3.95 5.34
N LEU A 17 -7.21 -3.30 5.68
CA LEU A 17 -5.86 -3.81 5.41
C LEU A 17 -5.61 -5.13 6.13
N TYR A 18 -6.03 -5.23 7.39
CA TYR A 18 -5.92 -6.44 8.18
C TYR A 18 -6.76 -7.58 7.59
N MET A 19 -8.03 -7.34 7.28
CA MET A 19 -8.93 -8.35 6.70
C MET A 19 -8.43 -8.86 5.34
N ALA A 20 -7.91 -7.99 4.49
CA ALA A 20 -7.30 -8.40 3.21
C ALA A 20 -6.01 -9.22 3.39
N ALA A 21 -5.21 -8.92 4.42
CA ALA A 21 -4.02 -9.71 4.73
C ALA A 21 -4.40 -11.10 5.27
N CYS A 22 -5.42 -11.17 6.13
CA CYS A 22 -5.97 -12.43 6.63
C CYS A 22 -6.53 -13.29 5.51
N SER A 23 -7.30 -12.71 4.58
CA SER A 23 -7.86 -13.46 3.43
C SER A 23 -6.77 -14.03 2.51
N ALA A 24 -5.65 -13.32 2.38
CA ALA A 24 -4.51 -13.76 1.58
C ALA A 24 -3.53 -14.70 2.31
N ASN A 25 -3.83 -15.10 3.56
CA ASN A 25 -2.92 -15.87 4.44
C ASN A 25 -1.52 -15.23 4.59
N LEU A 26 -1.46 -13.90 4.55
CA LEU A 26 -0.21 -13.13 4.61
C LEU A 26 0.16 -12.75 6.05
N MET A 27 -0.29 -13.50 7.07
CA MET A 27 -0.05 -13.19 8.48
C MET A 27 1.45 -13.13 8.88
N GLY A 28 2.36 -13.56 8.00
CA GLY A 28 3.82 -13.44 8.16
C GLY A 28 4.49 -12.38 7.27
N CYS A 29 3.75 -11.65 6.43
CA CYS A 29 4.34 -10.63 5.57
C CYS A 29 4.72 -9.39 6.38
N THR A 30 5.99 -9.04 6.27
CA THR A 30 6.76 -8.01 6.98
C THR A 30 6.27 -6.58 6.77
N ASP A 31 5.24 -6.38 5.94
CA ASP A 31 4.55 -5.10 5.82
C ASP A 31 3.57 -4.95 7.00
N SER A 32 4.09 -4.47 8.13
CA SER A 32 3.23 -3.98 9.20
C SER A 32 2.23 -2.98 8.59
N TYR A 33 0.96 -3.35 8.49
CA TYR A 33 -0.10 -2.48 8.00
C TYR A 33 -0.21 -1.21 8.86
N ALA A 34 0.21 -1.28 10.12
CA ALA A 34 0.42 -0.10 10.95
C ALA A 34 1.50 0.84 10.38
N ASN A 35 2.59 0.32 9.79
CA ASN A 35 3.61 1.14 9.12
C ASN A 35 3.09 1.81 7.85
N ILE A 36 2.18 1.17 7.10
CA ILE A 36 1.54 1.77 5.92
C ILE A 36 0.82 3.06 6.33
N ILE A 37 0.08 3.02 7.45
CA ILE A 37 -0.61 4.18 7.99
C ILE A 37 0.37 5.15 8.65
N LEU A 38 1.31 4.67 9.47
CA LEU A 38 2.22 5.51 10.24
C LEU A 38 3.13 6.37 9.33
N TYR A 39 3.66 5.78 8.26
CA TYR A 39 4.59 6.46 7.35
C TYR A 39 3.93 7.00 6.08
N ARG A 40 2.59 7.00 6.00
CA ARG A 40 1.85 7.43 4.80
C ARG A 40 2.27 8.80 4.26
N LYS A 41 2.50 9.77 5.14
CA LYS A 41 2.90 11.13 4.76
C LYS A 41 4.34 11.18 4.29
N LYS A 42 5.23 10.45 4.97
CA LYS A 42 6.67 10.39 4.64
C LYS A 42 6.89 9.81 3.25
N TYR A 43 6.12 8.79 2.88
CA TYR A 43 6.28 8.08 1.61
C TYR A 43 5.20 8.41 0.58
N GLY A 44 4.34 9.40 0.82
CA GLY A 44 3.22 9.73 -0.08
C GLY A 44 2.35 8.51 -0.42
N THR A 45 2.14 7.61 0.54
CA THR A 45 1.45 6.34 0.33
C THR A 45 0.00 6.59 -0.04
N GLN A 46 -0.48 5.91 -1.08
CA GLN A 46 -1.88 5.84 -1.42
C GLN A 46 -2.33 4.39 -1.53
N VAL A 47 -3.56 4.12 -1.10
CA VAL A 47 -4.21 2.81 -1.17
C VAL A 47 -5.44 2.87 -2.05
N CYS A 48 -5.81 1.72 -2.61
CA CYS A 48 -7.04 1.56 -3.37
C CYS A 48 -7.55 0.13 -3.19
N TYR A 49 -8.86 -0.01 -2.96
CA TYR A 49 -9.52 -1.29 -2.74
C TYR A 49 -10.24 -1.72 -4.01
N CYS A 50 -9.94 -2.90 -4.54
CA CYS A 50 -10.51 -3.43 -5.77
C CYS A 50 -10.59 -4.95 -5.75
N GLY A 51 -11.78 -5.51 -5.99
CA GLY A 51 -11.97 -6.94 -6.20
C GLY A 51 -11.33 -7.78 -5.10
N GLY A 52 -11.74 -7.60 -3.84
CA GLY A 52 -11.15 -8.30 -2.68
C GLY A 52 -9.67 -8.00 -2.40
N THR A 53 -9.05 -7.07 -3.12
CA THR A 53 -7.60 -6.79 -3.09
C THR A 53 -7.32 -5.35 -2.71
N VAL A 54 -6.26 -5.13 -1.94
CA VAL A 54 -5.69 -3.83 -1.65
C VAL A 54 -4.47 -3.60 -2.53
N LEU A 55 -4.52 -2.53 -3.31
CA LEU A 55 -3.38 -2.02 -4.06
C LEU A 55 -2.76 -0.86 -3.32
N ARG A 56 -1.43 -0.76 -3.37
CA ARG A 56 -0.65 0.26 -2.69
C ARG A 56 0.32 0.88 -3.67
N LYS A 57 0.47 2.19 -3.61
CA LYS A 57 1.50 2.93 -4.34
C LYS A 57 2.15 3.94 -3.42
N TYR A 58 3.42 4.21 -3.67
CA TYR A 58 4.23 5.14 -2.89
C TYR A 58 4.56 6.36 -3.76
N GLY A 59 4.66 7.51 -3.12
CA GLY A 59 5.20 8.73 -3.70
C GLY A 59 6.65 8.55 -4.13
N THR A 60 7.16 9.53 -4.86
CA THR A 60 8.56 9.56 -5.27
C THR A 60 9.42 9.67 -4.02
N LEU A 61 10.25 8.66 -3.76
CA LEU A 61 11.26 8.77 -2.72
C LEU A 61 12.28 9.82 -3.17
N GLU A 62 12.48 10.88 -2.39
CA GLU A 62 13.62 11.77 -2.59
C GLU A 62 14.87 10.95 -2.25
N ALA A 63 15.53 10.40 -3.27
CA ALA A 63 16.75 9.63 -3.10
C ALA A 63 17.88 10.56 -2.67
N THR A 64 18.30 10.48 -1.40
CA THR A 64 19.42 11.30 -0.90
C THR A 64 20.79 10.79 -1.34
N GLU A 65 20.93 9.60 -1.92
CA GLU A 65 22.24 9.11 -2.34
C GLU A 65 22.17 8.35 -3.66
N LYS A 66 22.55 9.06 -4.73
CA LYS A 66 23.42 8.60 -5.81
C LYS A 66 23.14 7.24 -6.45
N ASP A 67 21.89 6.79 -6.50
CA ASP A 67 21.44 5.87 -7.52
C ASP A 67 19.93 5.93 -7.62
N ILE A 68 19.41 5.82 -8.84
CA ILE A 68 17.99 5.89 -9.19
C ILE A 68 17.45 7.33 -9.32
N SER A 69 17.67 7.88 -10.52
CA SER A 69 16.81 8.89 -11.15
C SER A 69 15.38 8.39 -11.41
N SER A 70 14.79 7.54 -10.56
CA SER A 70 13.41 7.09 -10.76
C SER A 70 12.44 8.10 -10.18
N THR A 71 11.99 8.98 -11.05
CA THR A 71 10.63 9.52 -11.09
C THR A 71 9.54 8.45 -11.17
N ARG A 72 9.85 7.16 -10.92
CA ARG A 72 8.92 6.04 -11.01
C ARG A 72 8.16 5.91 -9.71
N ARG A 73 6.84 5.96 -9.84
CA ARG A 73 5.90 5.58 -8.80
C ARG A 73 6.09 4.09 -8.48
N LEU A 74 6.43 3.79 -7.24
CA LEU A 74 6.57 2.42 -6.76
C LEU A 74 5.19 1.87 -6.37
N TYR A 75 4.97 0.58 -6.62
CA TYR A 75 3.76 -0.12 -6.23
C TYR A 75 4.14 -1.24 -5.26
N GLY A 76 3.39 -1.36 -4.18
CA GLY A 76 3.52 -2.48 -3.24
C GLY A 76 2.90 -3.75 -3.83
N PHE A 77 3.28 -4.90 -3.30
CA PHE A 77 2.63 -6.17 -3.65
C PHE A 77 1.14 -6.09 -3.28
N PRO A 78 0.22 -6.54 -4.18
CA PRO A 78 -1.21 -6.59 -3.88
C PRO A 78 -1.52 -7.46 -2.66
N ILE A 79 -2.41 -7.00 -1.78
CA ILE A 79 -2.81 -7.74 -0.57
C ILE A 79 -4.27 -8.17 -0.74
N GLY A 80 -4.54 -9.47 -0.79
CA GLY A 80 -5.89 -10.02 -0.92
C GLY A 80 -5.90 -11.30 -1.77
N ALA A 81 -7.00 -12.04 -1.69
CA ALA A 81 -7.19 -13.27 -2.46
C ALA A 81 -7.85 -13.04 -3.84
N GLY A 82 -8.24 -11.80 -4.15
CA GLY A 82 -9.17 -11.53 -5.25
C GLY A 82 -10.62 -11.84 -4.86
N ASP A 83 -11.56 -11.35 -5.66
CA ASP A 83 -12.96 -11.83 -5.68
C ASP A 83 -13.13 -12.90 -6.77
#